data_AF-A0A2R6LJK7-F1
#
_entry.id   AF-A0A2R6LJK7-F1
#
_cell.length_a   1.000
_cell.length_b   1.000
_cell.length_c   1.000
_cell.angle_alpha   90.00
_cell.angle_beta   90.00
_cell.angle_gamma   90.00
#
_symmetry.space_group_name_H-M   'P 1'
#
loop_
_entity.id
_entity.type
_entity.pdbx_description
1 polymer ?
#
loop_
_entity_poly.entity_id
_entity_poly.type
_entity_poly.pdbx_seq_one_letter_code
_entity_poly.pdbx_strand_id
1 'polypeptide(L)' 'MPVVCTECDTRTTVPFPEVEDAVARHNKGVHDGEAVAEVDPAVMDRLADFVAEDLGLLGE' A
#
# COMPACT_ATOMS: atom_id res chain seq x y z
N MET A 1 -0.75 -8.41 -0.70
CA MET A 1 -0.54 -6.98 -0.41
C MET A 1 -1.87 -6.32 -0.18
N PRO A 2 -2.13 -5.83 1.03
CA PRO A 2 -3.35 -5.12 1.33
C PRO A 2 -3.36 -3.74 0.65
N VAL A 3 -4.48 -3.41 0.03
CA VAL A 3 -4.78 -2.13 -0.63
C VAL A 3 -6.03 -1.57 0.01
N VAL A 4 -6.00 -0.28 0.32
CA VAL A 4 -7.12 0.47 0.90
C VAL A 4 -7.53 1.58 -0.06
N CYS A 5 -8.82 1.87 -0.12
CA CYS A 5 -9.35 3.06 -0.78
C CYS A 5 -10.34 3.73 0.18
N THR A 6 -10.01 4.93 0.63
CA THR A 6 -10.75 5.64 1.68
C THR A 6 -12.10 6.18 1.20
N GLU A 7 -12.21 6.59 -0.06
CA GLU A 7 -13.47 7.06 -0.63
C GLU A 7 -14.44 5.94 -0.97
N CYS A 8 -13.93 4.79 -1.41
CA CYS A 8 -14.75 3.61 -1.71
C CYS A 8 -15.08 2.77 -0.46
N ASP A 9 -14.45 3.05 0.68
CA ASP A 9 -14.49 2.24 1.90
C ASP A 9 -14.19 0.75 1.64
N THR A 10 -13.13 0.49 0.85
CA THR A 10 -12.74 -0.88 0.48
C THR A 10 -11.36 -1.24 1.04
N ARG A 11 -11.23 -2.51 1.40
CA ARG A 11 -9.96 -3.14 1.77
C ARG A 11 -9.83 -4.46 1.04
N THR A 12 -8.83 -4.57 0.17
CA THR A 12 -8.63 -5.76 -0.66
C THR A 12 -7.19 -6.27 -0.56
N THR A 13 -7.00 -7.55 -0.84
CA THR A 13 -5.66 -8.15 -0.89
C THR A 13 -5.34 -8.51 -2.33
N VAL A 14 -4.26 -7.93 -2.84
CA VAL A 14 -3.77 -8.14 -4.22
C VAL A 14 -2.42 -8.86 -4.17
N PRO A 15 -2.10 -9.78 -5.11
CA PRO A 15 -0.77 -10.36 -5.22
C PRO A 15 0.31 -9.29 -5.42
N PHE A 16 1.46 -9.43 -4.76
CA PHE A 16 2.54 -8.41 -4.79
C PHE A 16 2.92 -7.95 -6.22
N PRO A 17 3.09 -8.86 -7.21
CA PRO A 17 3.46 -8.46 -8.56
C PRO A 17 2.39 -7.63 -9.29
N GLU A 18 1.15 -7.64 -8.80
CA GLU A 18 -0.01 -7.02 -9.47
C GLU A 18 -0.48 -5.75 -8.76
N VAL A 19 0.13 -5.38 -7.63
CA VAL A 19 -0.34 -4.25 -6.79
C VAL A 19 -0.34 -2.93 -7.53
N GLU A 20 0.78 -2.61 -8.19
CA GLU A 20 0.95 -1.35 -8.90
C GLU A 20 -0.13 -1.18 -9.96
N ASP A 21 -0.30 -2.21 -10.80
CA ASP A 21 -1.32 -2.23 -11.86
C ASP A 21 -2.74 -2.16 -11.28
N ALA A 22 -3.02 -2.88 -10.20
CA ALA A 22 -4.35 -2.88 -9.57
C ALA A 22 -4.72 -1.51 -9.00
N VAL A 23 -3.79 -0.85 -8.30
CA VAL A 23 -3.98 0.49 -7.74
C VAL A 23 -4.15 1.52 -8.86
N ALA A 24 -3.26 1.51 -9.86
CA ALA A 24 -3.31 2.43 -10.98
C ALA A 24 -4.62 2.29 -11.77
N ARG A 25 -5.06 1.05 -12.03
CA ARG A 25 -6.32 0.76 -12.72
C ARG A 25 -7.52 1.27 -11.93
N HIS A 26 -7.54 1.07 -10.61
CA HIS A 26 -8.63 1.51 -9.75
C HIS A 26 -8.72 3.04 -9.74
N ASN A 27 -7.63 3.72 -9.43
CA ASN A 27 -7.59 5.18 -9.36
C ASN A 27 -7.98 5.82 -10.70
N LYS A 28 -7.44 5.32 -11.82
CA LYS A 28 -7.82 5.79 -13.15
C LYS A 28 -9.29 5.51 -13.51
N GLY A 29 -9.84 4.40 -13.05
CA GLY A 29 -11.20 3.96 -13.42
C GLY A 29 -12.31 4.52 -12.55
N VAL A 30 -12.02 4.86 -11.29
CA VAL A 30 -13.02 5.24 -10.27
C VAL A 30 -12.80 6.66 -9.74
N HIS A 31 -11.55 7.12 -9.70
CA HIS A 31 -11.14 8.41 -9.12
C HIS A 31 -10.47 9.33 -10.16
N ASP A 32 -10.77 9.16 -11.45
CA ASP A 32 -10.22 9.98 -12.54
C ASP A 32 -8.68 10.09 -12.56
N GLY A 33 -8.00 9.12 -11.96
CA GLY A 33 -6.54 9.07 -11.83
C GLY A 33 -5.98 9.68 -10.55
N GLU A 34 -6.82 10.23 -9.67
CA GLU A 34 -6.40 10.72 -8.36
C GLU A 34 -5.93 9.57 -7.46
N ALA A 35 -4.87 9.80 -6.68
CA ALA A 35 -4.24 8.80 -5.83
C ALA A 35 -5.03 8.57 -4.54
N VAL A 36 -6.20 7.93 -4.66
CA VAL A 36 -7.12 7.68 -3.55
C VAL A 36 -6.94 6.27 -2.98
N ALA A 37 -6.82 5.26 -3.84
CA ALA A 37 -6.41 3.93 -3.43
C ALA A 37 -4.89 3.82 -3.34
N GLU A 38 -4.42 3.14 -2.30
CA GLU A 38 -3.00 2.94 -2.03
C GLU A 38 -2.74 1.61 -1.30
N VAL A 39 -1.48 1.19 -1.24
CA VAL A 39 -1.08 0.09 -0.35
C VAL A 39 -1.34 0.52 1.08
N ASP A 40 -1.94 -0.37 1.89
CA ASP A 40 -2.28 -0.09 3.29
C ASP A 40 -1.07 0.53 4.03
N PRO A 41 -1.18 1.78 4.52
CA PRO A 41 -0.06 2.49 5.16
C PRO A 41 0.55 1.71 6.34
N ALA A 42 -0.27 0.92 7.05
CA ALA A 42 0.19 0.10 8.16
C ALA A 42 1.21 -0.98 7.73
N VAL A 43 1.21 -1.39 6.46
CA VAL A 43 2.24 -2.28 5.91
C VAL A 43 3.56 -1.55 5.70
N MET A 44 3.51 -0.30 5.26
CA MET A 44 4.72 0.52 5.05
C MET A 44 5.42 0.81 6.37
N ASP A 45 4.66 1.12 7.42
CA ASP A 45 5.19 1.32 8.77
C ASP A 45 5.93 0.07 9.27
N ARG A 46 5.30 -1.10 9.15
CA ARG A 46 5.91 -2.38 9.52
C ARG A 46 7.17 -2.70 8.71
N LEU A 47 7.15 -2.38 7.41
CA LEU A 47 8.30 -2.61 6.55
C LEU A 47 9.48 -1.72 6.94
N ALA A 48 9.21 -0.45 7.27
CA ALA A 48 10.23 0.48 7.75
C ALA A 48 10.90 -0.04 9.03
N ASP A 49 10.12 -0.56 9.98
CA ASP A 49 10.66 -1.18 11.21
C ASP A 49 11.58 -2.37 10.90
N PHE A 50 11.14 -3.28 10.00
CA PHE A 50 11.95 -4.45 9.62
C PHE A 50 13.24 -4.06 8.92
N VAL A 51 13.20 -3.07 8.01
CA VAL A 51 14.40 -2.57 7.33
C VAL A 51 15.32 -1.88 8.33
N ALA A 52 14.77 -1.12 9.28
CA ALA A 52 15.56 -0.47 10.31
C ALA A 52 16.26 -1.49 11.24
N GLU A 53 15.60 -2.60 11.58
CA GLU A 53 16.21 -3.71 12.32
C GLU A 53 17.35 -4.37 11.52
N ASP A 54 17.11 -4.69 10.24
CA ASP A 54 18.12 -5.32 9.37
C ASP A 54 19.36 -4.43 9.15
N LEU A 55 19.16 -3.11 9.05
CA LEU A 55 20.23 -2.13 8.92
C LEU A 55 20.90 -1.76 10.26
N GLY A 56 20.43 -2.31 11.39
CA GLY A 56 20.94 -1.99 12.72
C GLY A 56 20.69 -0.52 13.13
N LEU A 57 19.64 0.10 12.59
CA LEU A 57 19.25 1.48 12.87
C LEU A 57 18.35 1.59 14.11
N LEU A 58 17.74 0.49 14.54
CA LEU A 58 17.06 0.41 15.83
C LEU A 58 18.11 0.06 16.90
N GLY A 59 18.26 0.93 17.91
CA GLY A 59 19.14 0.68 19.06
C GLY A 59 18.63 -0.46 19.93
N GLU A 60 19.53 -1.02 20.75
CA GLU A 60 19.27 -2.12 21.71
C GLU A 60 18.20 -1.79 22.76
#